data_AF-A0AA37H7G9-F1
#
_entry.id   AF-A0AA37H7G9-F1
#
_cell.length_a   1.000
_cell.length_b   1.000
_cell.length_c   1.000
_cell.angle_alpha   90.00
_cell.angle_beta   90.00
_cell.angle_gamma   90.00
#
_symmetry.space_group_name_H-M   'P 1'
#
loop_
_entity.id
_entity.type
_entity.pdbx_description
1 polymer ?
#
loop_
_entity_poly.entity_id
_entity_poly.type
_entity_poly.pdbx_seq_one_letter_code
_entity_poly.pdbx_strand_id
1 'polypeptide(L)'
;MRASSLPSPAQGLLSSVEASLRSGVDAASHLLGLTEARTDREPALLTVRLGAPNETGLMVIDRRDGQDRTYRLDIQADDLADQIAAIRGGQPEGRAKIVVDPAACFIRTLDLPGVALPRMRAVLAQELEAATPFRADQVFSDWYVESEDPETRTLRVRHVVLKRARLGPLLAALAEAGLTASVVAVGPAEDRTMPVDLLSSGHHALPALLRSAGNLVLVAATGLCLIGAFLGLRQHQAATLSALDDAFATARRAAASGLPPAVQAGAAAIVAERGIPLARVWDSVAAALPGTVSAEMLRLTAAGLELTLVAPDGPVVLAALAQLPGFGTPELRQAVPVEGGQRIVVALPRRMTGARP
;
A
#
# COMPACT_ATOMS: atom_id res chain seq x y z
N MET A 1 -49.61 -20.42 -7.94
CA MET A 1 -48.91 -19.12 -7.86
C MET A 1 -47.89 -19.20 -6.73
N ARG A 2 -46.60 -19.36 -7.06
CA ARG A 2 -45.48 -19.29 -6.10
C ARG A 2 -44.68 -18.04 -6.45
N ALA A 3 -44.62 -17.09 -5.52
CA ALA A 3 -43.87 -15.85 -5.68
C ALA A 3 -42.37 -16.13 -5.53
N SER A 4 -41.61 -15.73 -6.55
CA SER A 4 -40.16 -15.73 -6.61
C SER A 4 -39.60 -14.57 -5.78
N SER A 5 -38.80 -14.90 -4.76
CA SER A 5 -38.06 -13.94 -3.93
C SER A 5 -36.82 -13.45 -4.69
N LEU A 6 -36.76 -12.14 -4.97
CA LEU A 6 -35.59 -11.46 -5.50
C LEU A 6 -34.51 -11.29 -4.40
N PRO A 7 -33.21 -11.48 -4.71
CA PRO A 7 -32.14 -11.25 -3.75
C PRO A 7 -31.93 -9.74 -3.49
N SER A 8 -31.77 -9.40 -2.22
CA SER A 8 -31.65 -8.02 -1.71
C SER A 8 -30.28 -7.41 -2.06
N PRO A 9 -30.21 -6.13 -2.52
CA PRO A 9 -28.97 -5.47 -2.95
C PRO A 9 -27.92 -5.29 -1.84
N ALA A 10 -28.31 -5.43 -0.57
CA ALA A 10 -27.40 -5.33 0.57
C ALA A 10 -26.43 -6.52 0.68
N GLN A 11 -26.80 -7.70 0.18
CA GLN A 11 -25.94 -8.90 0.23
C GLN A 11 -24.79 -8.84 -0.79
N GLY A 12 -25.00 -8.16 -1.93
CA GLY A 12 -23.95 -7.98 -2.95
C GLY A 12 -22.86 -6.98 -2.53
N LEU A 13 -23.21 -5.97 -1.73
CA LEU A 13 -22.24 -4.99 -1.24
C LEU A 13 -21.32 -5.59 -0.17
N LEU A 14 -21.86 -6.39 0.75
CA LEU A 14 -21.04 -7.06 1.77
C LEU A 14 -20.07 -8.10 1.16
N SER A 15 -20.48 -8.85 0.14
CA SER A 15 -19.59 -9.79 -0.55
C SER A 15 -18.51 -9.07 -1.36
N SER A 16 -18.81 -7.91 -1.96
CA SER A 16 -17.82 -7.09 -2.66
C SER A 16 -16.78 -6.46 -1.73
N VAL A 17 -17.20 -6.05 -0.52
CA VAL A 17 -16.31 -5.50 0.51
C VAL A 17 -15.45 -6.61 1.12
N GLU A 18 -16.00 -7.80 1.38
CA GLU A 18 -15.21 -8.96 1.81
C GLU A 18 -14.21 -9.42 0.75
N ALA A 19 -14.60 -9.44 -0.53
CA ALA A 19 -13.71 -9.83 -1.63
C ALA A 19 -12.58 -8.80 -1.83
N SER A 20 -12.88 -7.50 -1.71
CA SER A 20 -11.90 -6.42 -1.80
C SER A 20 -10.95 -6.42 -0.59
N LEU A 21 -11.46 -6.70 0.61
CA LEU A 21 -10.63 -6.87 1.82
C LEU A 21 -9.74 -8.11 1.71
N ARG A 22 -10.24 -9.26 1.22
CA ARG A 22 -9.41 -10.45 0.97
C ARG A 22 -8.34 -10.16 -0.08
N SER A 23 -8.68 -9.48 -1.17
CA SER A 23 -7.72 -9.07 -2.19
C SER A 23 -6.67 -8.09 -1.66
N GLY A 24 -7.05 -7.15 -0.80
CA GLY A 24 -6.13 -6.22 -0.13
C GLY A 24 -5.22 -6.90 0.89
N VAL A 25 -5.74 -7.90 1.62
CA VAL A 25 -4.95 -8.74 2.53
C VAL A 25 -4.00 -9.66 1.76
N ASP A 26 -4.43 -10.22 0.64
CA ASP A 26 -3.60 -11.03 -0.25
C ASP A 26 -2.50 -10.17 -0.93
N ALA A 27 -2.84 -8.95 -1.36
CA ALA A 27 -1.87 -8.01 -1.93
C ALA A 27 -0.87 -7.50 -0.88
N ALA A 28 -1.33 -7.23 0.36
CA ALA A 28 -0.46 -6.82 1.46
C ALA A 28 0.45 -7.96 1.93
N SER A 29 -0.05 -9.20 1.96
CA SER A 29 0.76 -10.38 2.31
C SER A 29 1.78 -10.73 1.24
N HIS A 30 1.46 -10.49 -0.04
CA HIS A 30 2.41 -10.57 -1.16
C HIS A 30 3.52 -9.51 -1.05
N LEU A 31 3.18 -8.26 -0.71
CA LEU A 31 4.14 -7.16 -0.50
C LEU A 31 5.05 -7.38 0.71
N LEU A 32 4.58 -8.09 1.73
CA LEU A 32 5.32 -8.39 2.96
C LEU A 32 6.12 -9.69 2.91
N GLY A 33 6.14 -10.40 1.77
CA GLY A 33 6.87 -11.67 1.63
C GLY A 33 6.32 -12.79 2.52
N LEU A 34 5.06 -12.69 2.96
CA LEU A 34 4.42 -13.65 3.85
C LEU A 34 3.83 -14.85 3.11
N THR A 35 3.62 -14.72 1.80
CA THR A 35 3.16 -15.78 0.90
C THR A 35 4.04 -15.80 -0.34
N GLU A 36 4.74 -16.92 -0.56
CA GLU A 36 5.44 -17.18 -1.82
C GLU A 36 4.39 -17.22 -2.95
N ALA A 37 4.62 -16.48 -4.03
CA ALA A 37 3.68 -16.40 -5.15
C ALA A 37 3.37 -17.81 -5.67
N ARG A 38 2.11 -18.21 -5.59
CA ARG A 38 1.60 -19.54 -5.94
C ARG A 38 1.56 -19.72 -7.45
N THR A 39 2.72 -19.78 -8.09
CA THR A 39 2.86 -20.03 -9.53
C THR A 39 2.28 -21.37 -9.96
N ASP A 40 2.04 -22.29 -9.02
CA ASP A 40 1.34 -23.55 -9.23
C ASP A 40 -0.15 -23.39 -9.56
N ARG A 41 -0.78 -22.25 -9.26
CA ARG A 41 -2.20 -21.98 -9.53
C ARG A 41 -2.45 -21.12 -10.77
N GLU A 42 -1.43 -20.48 -11.31
CA GLU A 42 -1.60 -19.68 -12.53
C GLU A 42 -1.86 -20.60 -13.73
N PRO A 43 -2.84 -20.27 -14.60
CA PRO A 43 -3.08 -21.02 -15.81
C PRO A 43 -1.90 -20.85 -16.76
N ALA A 44 -1.32 -21.97 -17.20
CA ALA A 44 -0.28 -21.95 -18.22
C ALA A 44 -0.90 -21.92 -19.62
N LEU A 45 -0.10 -21.46 -20.60
CA LEU A 45 -0.48 -21.48 -22.02
C LEU A 45 -0.79 -22.88 -22.53
N LEU A 46 -0.09 -23.89 -21.98
CA LEU A 46 -0.35 -25.30 -22.24
C LEU A 46 -0.39 -26.04 -20.90
N THR A 47 -1.55 -26.60 -20.57
CA THR A 47 -1.74 -27.43 -19.37
C THR A 47 -2.07 -28.85 -19.77
N VAL A 48 -1.29 -29.79 -19.26
CA VAL A 48 -1.50 -31.23 -19.43
C VAL A 48 -2.04 -31.82 -18.14
N ARG A 49 -3.21 -32.46 -18.19
CA ARG A 49 -3.83 -33.09 -17.03
C ARG A 49 -3.74 -34.60 -17.14
N LEU A 50 -3.19 -35.20 -16.09
CA LEU A 50 -3.12 -36.65 -15.92
C LEU A 50 -4.31 -37.12 -15.07
N GLY A 51 -5.13 -38.00 -15.64
CA GLY A 51 -6.31 -38.57 -14.98
C GLY A 51 -5.98 -39.59 -13.89
N ALA A 52 -7.03 -40.24 -13.38
CA ALA A 52 -6.94 -41.24 -12.32
C ALA A 52 -6.06 -42.45 -12.73
N PRO A 53 -5.60 -43.30 -11.79
CA PRO A 53 -4.65 -44.38 -12.10
C PRO A 53 -5.13 -45.35 -13.19
N ASN A 54 -6.44 -45.58 -13.25
CA ASN A 54 -7.07 -46.49 -14.21
C ASN A 54 -7.47 -45.80 -15.52
N GLU A 55 -7.28 -44.49 -15.62
CA GLU A 55 -7.52 -43.72 -16.83
C GLU A 55 -6.20 -43.59 -17.59
N THR A 56 -6.22 -43.98 -18.86
CA THR A 56 -5.14 -43.69 -19.81
C THR A 56 -5.37 -42.33 -20.50
N GLY A 57 -6.55 -41.73 -20.30
CA GLY A 57 -6.91 -40.43 -20.83
C GLY A 57 -6.05 -39.30 -20.26
N LEU A 58 -5.30 -38.67 -21.15
CA LEU A 58 -4.57 -37.43 -20.93
C LEU A 58 -5.40 -36.28 -21.49
N MET A 59 -5.60 -35.21 -20.74
CA MET A 59 -6.30 -34.02 -21.25
C MET A 59 -5.28 -32.89 -21.46
N VAL A 60 -5.14 -32.41 -22.70
CA VAL A 60 -4.27 -31.29 -23.02
C VAL A 60 -5.13 -30.07 -23.30
N ILE A 61 -4.92 -29.02 -22.51
CA ILE A 61 -5.61 -27.74 -22.63
C ILE A 61 -4.62 -26.74 -23.21
N ASP A 62 -4.92 -26.25 -24.40
CA ASP A 62 -4.17 -25.21 -25.09
C ASP A 62 -4.94 -23.89 -25.05
N ARG A 63 -4.33 -22.86 -24.46
CA ARG A 63 -4.92 -21.51 -24.30
C ARG A 63 -4.21 -20.45 -25.13
N ARG A 64 -3.31 -20.83 -26.03
CA ARG A 64 -2.47 -19.88 -26.80
C ARG A 64 -3.24 -19.02 -27.79
N ASP A 65 -4.36 -19.52 -28.31
CA ASP A 65 -5.14 -18.87 -29.37
C ASP A 65 -6.33 -18.04 -28.83
N GLY A 66 -6.33 -17.69 -27.53
CA GLY A 66 -7.40 -16.92 -26.87
C GLY A 66 -8.72 -17.69 -26.66
N GLN A 67 -8.86 -18.90 -27.23
CA GLN A 67 -9.90 -19.87 -26.91
C GLN A 67 -9.28 -21.15 -26.33
N ASP A 68 -9.82 -21.62 -25.21
CA ASP A 68 -9.40 -22.85 -24.54
C ASP A 68 -9.76 -24.07 -25.42
N ARG A 69 -8.77 -24.64 -26.10
CA ARG A 69 -8.93 -25.89 -26.85
C ARG A 69 -8.52 -27.06 -25.97
N THR A 70 -9.44 -28.01 -25.80
CA THR A 70 -9.20 -29.20 -24.98
C THR A 70 -9.14 -30.44 -25.86
N TYR A 71 -8.02 -31.16 -25.78
CA TYR A 71 -7.76 -32.39 -26.50
C TYR A 71 -7.68 -33.56 -25.52
N ARG A 72 -8.27 -34.69 -25.88
CA ARG A 72 -8.17 -35.94 -25.11
C ARG A 72 -7.26 -36.89 -25.88
N LEU A 73 -6.17 -37.29 -25.25
CA LEU A 73 -5.10 -38.13 -25.80
C LEU A 73 -4.98 -39.38 -24.92
N ASP A 74 -4.26 -40.39 -25.38
CA ASP A 74 -3.92 -41.57 -24.58
C ASP A 74 -2.43 -41.54 -24.21
N ILE A 75 -2.12 -41.64 -22.91
CA ILE A 75 -0.74 -41.65 -22.41
C ILE A 75 0.08 -42.89 -22.84
N GLN A 76 -0.58 -43.96 -23.26
CA GLN A 76 0.06 -45.18 -23.75
C GLN A 76 0.12 -45.25 -25.28
N ALA A 77 -0.33 -44.20 -25.99
CA ALA A 77 -0.23 -44.16 -27.44
C ALA A 77 1.23 -43.98 -27.88
N ASP A 78 1.66 -44.81 -28.85
CA ASP A 78 3.02 -44.74 -29.41
C ASP A 78 3.28 -43.40 -30.14
N ASP A 79 2.22 -42.72 -30.60
CA ASP A 79 2.27 -41.44 -31.31
C ASP A 79 1.96 -40.23 -30.40
N LEU A 80 2.00 -40.39 -29.08
CA LEU A 80 1.68 -39.33 -28.11
C LEU A 80 2.54 -38.07 -28.33
N ALA A 81 3.84 -38.21 -28.58
CA ALA A 81 4.74 -37.10 -28.84
C ALA A 81 4.36 -36.33 -30.11
N ASP A 82 3.99 -37.04 -31.18
CA ASP A 82 3.55 -36.44 -32.44
C ASP A 82 2.21 -35.71 -32.28
N GLN A 83 1.28 -36.27 -31.51
CA GLN A 83 0.00 -35.61 -31.21
C GLN A 83 0.21 -34.33 -30.39
N ILE A 84 1.09 -34.36 -29.38
CA ILE A 84 1.45 -33.17 -28.60
C ILE A 84 2.15 -32.13 -29.49
N ALA A 85 3.06 -32.55 -30.38
CA ALA A 85 3.76 -31.67 -31.30
C ALA A 85 2.81 -31.03 -32.34
N ALA A 86 1.80 -31.78 -32.79
CA ALA A 86 0.75 -31.28 -33.67
C ALA A 86 -0.10 -30.22 -32.97
N ILE A 87 -0.49 -30.45 -31.70
CA ILE A 87 -1.18 -29.44 -30.88
C ILE A 87 -0.28 -28.22 -30.67
N ARG A 88 1.03 -28.41 -30.46
CA ARG A 88 2.00 -27.31 -30.29
C ARG A 88 2.05 -26.37 -31.51
N GLY A 89 1.83 -26.85 -32.73
CA GLY A 89 1.79 -26.00 -33.91
C GLY A 89 3.13 -25.37 -34.32
N GLY A 90 4.23 -26.13 -34.20
CA GLY A 90 5.54 -25.79 -34.80
C GLY A 90 6.43 -24.77 -34.08
N GLN A 91 5.97 -24.16 -32.97
CA GLN A 91 6.80 -23.24 -32.18
C GLN A 91 7.83 -24.00 -31.32
N PRO A 92 9.14 -23.67 -31.40
CA PRO A 92 10.21 -24.54 -30.90
C PRO A 92 10.38 -24.53 -29.37
N GLU A 93 9.85 -23.55 -28.64
CA GLU A 93 10.08 -23.42 -27.19
C GLU A 93 8.77 -23.15 -26.44
N GLY A 94 8.22 -24.18 -25.81
CA GLY A 94 7.03 -24.08 -24.98
C GLY A 94 7.24 -24.69 -23.61
N ARG A 95 6.78 -23.98 -22.56
CA ARG A 95 6.65 -24.54 -21.22
C ARG A 95 5.27 -25.15 -21.04
N ALA A 96 5.22 -26.39 -20.56
CA ALA A 96 3.97 -27.08 -20.25
C ALA A 96 3.83 -27.23 -18.73
N LYS A 97 2.66 -26.87 -18.20
CA LYS A 97 2.29 -27.18 -16.82
C LYS A 97 1.62 -28.54 -16.78
N ILE A 98 1.99 -29.38 -15.82
CA ILE A 98 1.35 -30.69 -15.64
C ILE A 98 0.54 -30.64 -14.35
N VAL A 99 -0.73 -31.07 -14.41
CA VAL A 99 -1.60 -31.23 -13.25
C VAL A 99 -1.98 -32.69 -13.12
N VAL A 100 -1.64 -33.30 -11.99
CA VAL A 100 -1.92 -34.71 -11.71
C VAL A 100 -3.12 -34.81 -10.78
N ASP A 101 -4.05 -35.71 -11.12
CA ASP A 101 -5.17 -36.02 -10.23
C ASP A 101 -4.67 -36.61 -8.89
N PRO A 102 -5.15 -36.13 -7.73
CA PRO A 102 -4.73 -36.65 -6.43
C PRO A 102 -4.95 -38.16 -6.27
N ALA A 103 -5.94 -38.75 -6.94
CA ALA A 103 -6.19 -40.18 -6.92
C ALA A 103 -5.07 -41.00 -7.57
N ALA A 104 -4.25 -40.40 -8.44
CA ALA A 104 -3.08 -41.02 -9.03
C ALA A 104 -1.84 -40.97 -8.11
N CYS A 105 -1.90 -40.20 -7.02
CA CYS A 105 -0.82 -40.02 -6.07
C CYS A 105 -1.08 -40.83 -4.78
N PHE A 106 -0.01 -41.32 -4.17
CA PHE A 106 -0.04 -41.82 -2.80
C PHE A 106 0.22 -40.66 -1.85
N ILE A 107 -0.82 -40.24 -1.12
CA ILE A 107 -0.77 -39.11 -0.20
C ILE A 107 -0.87 -39.65 1.23
N ARG A 108 0.12 -39.33 2.06
CA ARG A 108 0.13 -39.71 3.49
C ARG A 108 0.45 -38.51 4.37
N THR A 109 -0.01 -38.57 5.62
CA THR A 109 0.30 -37.59 6.64
C THR A 109 1.20 -38.23 7.69
N LEU A 110 2.27 -37.52 8.08
CA LEU A 110 3.25 -37.96 9.05
C LEU A 110 3.47 -36.86 10.08
N ASP A 111 3.52 -37.23 11.36
CA ASP A 111 3.88 -36.31 12.43
C ASP A 111 5.39 -36.46 12.71
N LEU A 112 6.17 -35.41 12.43
CA LEU A 112 7.64 -35.42 12.52
C LEU A 112 8.12 -34.31 13.46
N PRO A 113 9.19 -34.52 14.23
CA PRO A 113 9.70 -33.48 15.11
C PRO A 113 10.28 -32.31 14.28
N GLY A 114 10.09 -31.07 14.73
CA GLY A 114 10.53 -29.87 13.99
C GLY A 114 12.03 -29.84 13.66
N VAL A 115 12.86 -30.51 14.45
CA VAL A 115 14.30 -30.67 14.20
C VAL A 115 14.62 -31.46 12.92
N ALA A 116 13.67 -32.24 12.39
CA ALA A 116 13.83 -33.00 11.16
C ALA A 116 13.74 -32.11 9.91
N LEU A 117 13.23 -30.88 10.02
CA LEU A 117 12.96 -30.00 8.90
C LEU A 117 14.17 -29.77 7.95
N PRO A 118 15.40 -29.52 8.41
CA PRO A 118 16.55 -29.34 7.53
C PRO A 118 16.93 -30.59 6.73
N ARG A 119 16.48 -31.77 7.19
CA ARG A 119 16.73 -33.08 6.57
C ARG A 119 15.43 -33.78 6.17
N MET A 120 14.33 -33.03 6.02
CA MET A 120 12.98 -33.59 5.85
C MET A 120 12.91 -34.57 4.69
N ARG A 121 13.55 -34.24 3.57
CA ARG A 121 13.61 -35.13 2.39
C ARG A 121 14.27 -36.48 2.68
N ALA A 122 15.38 -36.48 3.41
CA ALA A 122 16.08 -37.73 3.75
C ALA A 122 15.25 -38.58 4.71
N VAL A 123 14.61 -37.93 5.69
CA VAL A 123 13.69 -38.60 6.63
C VAL A 123 12.49 -39.19 5.89
N LEU A 124 11.84 -38.41 5.03
CA LEU A 124 10.68 -38.88 4.26
C LEU A 124 11.02 -40.00 3.27
N ALA A 125 12.21 -39.98 2.67
CA ALA A 125 12.69 -41.08 1.84
C ALA A 125 12.88 -42.36 2.66
N GLN A 126 13.53 -42.27 3.83
CA GLN A 126 13.69 -43.41 4.73
C GLN A 126 12.33 -43.95 5.22
N GLU A 127 11.43 -43.08 5.64
CA GLU A 127 10.06 -43.42 6.04
C GLU A 127 9.25 -44.01 4.89
N LEU A 128 9.54 -43.64 3.64
CA LEU A 128 8.87 -44.22 2.46
C LEU A 128 9.34 -45.65 2.24
N GLU A 129 10.65 -45.88 2.25
CA GLU A 129 11.23 -47.20 2.03
C GLU A 129 10.97 -48.17 3.19
N ALA A 130 10.79 -47.66 4.41
CA ALA A 130 10.43 -48.46 5.57
C ALA A 130 8.95 -48.86 5.56
N ALA A 131 8.05 -47.94 5.18
CA ALA A 131 6.61 -48.16 5.24
C ALA A 131 6.02 -48.77 3.95
N THR A 132 6.75 -48.70 2.84
CA THR A 132 6.26 -49.13 1.53
C THR A 132 7.36 -49.85 0.75
N PRO A 133 7.01 -50.73 -0.20
CA PRO A 133 8.00 -51.38 -1.07
C PRO A 133 8.59 -50.44 -2.13
N PHE A 134 8.27 -49.14 -2.12
CA PHE A 134 8.77 -48.18 -3.09
C PHE A 134 10.13 -47.63 -2.67
N ARG A 135 11.07 -47.63 -3.62
CA ARG A 135 12.38 -46.98 -3.46
C ARG A 135 12.29 -45.50 -3.80
N ALA A 136 13.09 -44.67 -3.13
CA ALA A 136 13.05 -43.22 -3.29
C ALA A 136 13.43 -42.75 -4.71
N ASP A 137 14.23 -43.53 -5.44
CA ASP A 137 14.63 -43.25 -6.83
C ASP A 137 13.52 -43.55 -7.86
N GLN A 138 12.63 -44.49 -7.54
CA GLN A 138 11.52 -44.94 -8.39
C GLN A 138 10.28 -44.05 -8.29
N VAL A 139 10.31 -42.99 -7.49
CA VAL A 139 9.20 -42.08 -7.27
C VAL A 139 9.62 -40.63 -7.45
N PHE A 140 8.66 -39.80 -7.82
CA PHE A 140 8.69 -38.37 -7.57
C PHE A 140 7.95 -38.13 -6.26
N SER A 141 8.53 -37.35 -5.37
CA SER A 141 7.88 -37.00 -4.13
C SER A 141 8.19 -35.59 -3.72
N ASP A 142 7.20 -34.98 -3.07
CA ASP A 142 7.31 -33.66 -2.49
C ASP A 142 6.43 -33.58 -1.24
N TRP A 143 6.65 -32.58 -0.41
CA TRP A 143 6.03 -32.46 0.90
C TRP A 143 5.74 -31.01 1.24
N TYR A 144 4.81 -30.83 2.17
CA TYR A 144 4.56 -29.54 2.78
C TYR A 144 4.04 -29.71 4.20
N VAL A 145 4.19 -28.66 5.01
CA VAL A 145 3.71 -28.63 6.40
C VAL A 145 2.25 -28.20 6.42
N GLU A 146 1.38 -29.03 6.96
CA GLU A 146 -0.05 -28.74 7.14
C GLU A 146 -0.30 -27.95 8.43
N SER A 147 0.37 -28.34 9.53
CA SER A 147 0.29 -27.65 10.82
C SER A 147 1.51 -27.92 11.69
N GLU A 148 1.77 -27.06 12.67
CA GLU A 148 2.75 -27.28 13.74
C GLU A 148 2.04 -27.24 15.08
N ASP A 149 2.35 -28.21 15.95
CA ASP A 149 1.95 -28.18 17.35
C ASP A 149 3.00 -27.41 18.16
N PRO A 150 2.67 -26.23 18.72
CA PRO A 150 3.63 -25.40 19.45
C PRO A 150 4.04 -25.99 20.80
N GLU A 151 3.23 -26.88 21.40
CA GLU A 151 3.54 -27.48 22.70
C GLU A 151 4.56 -28.61 22.55
N THR A 152 4.34 -29.48 21.57
CA THR A 152 5.21 -30.65 21.33
C THR A 152 6.31 -30.39 20.30
N ARG A 153 6.27 -29.25 19.59
CA ARG A 153 7.14 -28.89 18.45
C ARG A 153 7.14 -29.97 17.38
N THR A 154 5.99 -30.59 17.17
CA THR A 154 5.79 -31.58 16.12
C THR A 154 5.13 -30.93 14.90
N LEU A 155 5.60 -31.32 13.73
CA LEU A 155 5.12 -30.87 12.43
C LEU A 155 4.24 -31.96 11.84
N ARG A 156 3.02 -31.61 11.48
CA ARG A 156 2.17 -32.45 10.63
C ARG A 156 2.53 -32.19 9.19
N VAL A 157 3.19 -33.16 8.56
CA VAL A 157 3.69 -33.07 7.19
C VAL A 157 2.84 -33.94 6.28
N ARG A 158 2.37 -33.35 5.17
CA ARG A 158 1.71 -34.12 4.12
C ARG A 158 2.72 -34.43 3.03
N HIS A 159 2.93 -35.72 2.79
CA HIS A 159 3.87 -36.26 1.81
C HIS A 159 3.10 -36.81 0.62
N VAL A 160 3.42 -36.30 -0.57
CA VAL A 160 2.79 -36.67 -1.83
C VAL A 160 3.81 -37.45 -2.67
N VAL A 161 3.43 -38.64 -3.12
CA VAL A 161 4.31 -39.55 -3.84
C VAL A 161 3.63 -40.01 -5.14
N LEU A 162 4.35 -39.92 -6.25
CA LEU A 162 3.92 -40.38 -7.57
C LEU A 162 4.97 -41.31 -8.16
N LYS A 163 4.56 -42.45 -8.72
CA LYS A 163 5.49 -43.40 -9.36
C LYS A 163 6.13 -42.77 -10.59
N ARG A 164 7.45 -42.91 -10.72
CA ARG A 164 8.21 -42.45 -11.90
C ARG A 164 7.71 -43.08 -13.19
N ALA A 165 7.26 -44.33 -13.15
CA ALA A 165 6.69 -45.02 -14.31
C ALA A 165 5.40 -44.38 -14.87
N ARG A 166 4.65 -43.60 -14.07
CA ARG A 166 3.43 -42.92 -14.53
C ARG A 166 3.72 -41.56 -15.17
N LEU A 167 4.63 -40.79 -14.59
CA LEU A 167 4.95 -39.44 -15.06
C LEU A 167 6.08 -39.44 -16.11
N GLY A 168 7.00 -40.41 -16.04
CA GLY A 168 8.17 -40.52 -16.91
C GLY A 168 7.83 -40.57 -18.41
N PRO A 169 6.91 -41.43 -18.86
CA PRO A 169 6.52 -41.47 -20.27
C PRO A 169 5.95 -40.14 -20.77
N LEU A 170 5.16 -39.45 -19.95
CA LEU A 170 4.63 -38.14 -20.29
C LEU A 170 5.72 -37.07 -20.39
N LEU A 171 6.67 -37.06 -19.46
CA LEU A 171 7.82 -36.14 -19.52
C LEU A 171 8.70 -36.40 -20.74
N ALA A 172 8.89 -37.67 -21.11
CA ALA A 172 9.63 -38.05 -22.32
C ALA A 172 8.88 -37.58 -23.58
N ALA A 173 7.58 -37.84 -23.69
CA ALA A 173 6.77 -37.42 -24.83
C ALA A 173 6.71 -35.88 -24.96
N LEU A 174 6.67 -35.15 -23.84
CA LEU A 174 6.77 -33.68 -23.85
C LEU A 174 8.14 -33.22 -24.36
N ALA A 175 9.22 -33.84 -23.89
CA ALA A 175 10.58 -33.51 -24.32
C ALA A 175 10.79 -33.79 -25.82
N GLU A 176 10.30 -34.93 -26.31
CA GLU A 176 10.31 -35.28 -27.74
C GLU A 176 9.49 -34.30 -28.58
N ALA A 177 8.36 -33.82 -28.06
CA ALA A 177 7.56 -32.77 -28.67
C ALA A 177 8.20 -31.36 -28.59
N GLY A 178 9.40 -31.22 -28.00
CA GLY A 178 10.10 -29.95 -27.84
C GLY A 178 9.47 -29.03 -26.78
N LEU A 179 8.86 -29.62 -25.75
CA LEU A 179 8.27 -28.92 -24.61
C LEU A 179 9.01 -29.26 -23.32
N THR A 180 9.22 -28.27 -22.47
CA THR A 180 9.78 -28.48 -21.13
C THR A 180 8.69 -28.40 -20.08
N ALA A 181 8.55 -29.42 -19.24
CA ALA A 181 7.65 -29.37 -18.09
C ALA A 181 8.16 -28.35 -17.08
N SER A 182 7.36 -27.32 -16.78
CA SER A 182 7.78 -26.25 -15.86
C SER A 182 7.44 -26.54 -14.40
N VAL A 183 6.25 -27.09 -14.15
CA VAL A 183 5.73 -27.40 -12.82
C VAL A 183 4.87 -28.66 -12.95
N VAL A 184 5.01 -29.59 -12.01
CA VAL A 184 4.10 -30.74 -11.86
C VAL A 184 3.33 -30.57 -10.56
N ALA A 185 2.14 -29.96 -10.67
CA ALA A 185 1.23 -29.74 -9.56
C ALA A 185 0.29 -30.93 -9.36
N VAL A 186 -0.20 -31.12 -8.14
CA VAL A 186 -1.17 -32.17 -7.80
C VAL A 186 -2.47 -31.53 -7.35
N GLY A 187 -3.60 -31.86 -7.96
CA GLY A 187 -4.89 -31.27 -7.61
C GLY A 187 -6.03 -31.70 -8.55
N PRO A 188 -7.29 -31.67 -8.08
CA PRO A 188 -8.45 -32.02 -8.92
C PRO A 188 -8.64 -31.04 -10.09
N ALA A 189 -8.04 -29.85 -10.04
CA ALA A 189 -8.08 -28.83 -11.09
C ALA A 189 -6.93 -27.84 -10.91
N GLU A 190 -6.68 -27.02 -11.95
CA GLU A 190 -5.60 -26.00 -11.95
C GLU A 190 -5.74 -24.95 -10.85
N ASP A 191 -6.97 -24.62 -10.47
CA ASP A 191 -7.31 -23.65 -9.41
C ASP A 191 -7.21 -24.24 -8.00
N ARG A 192 -7.26 -25.57 -7.89
CA ARG A 192 -7.29 -26.32 -6.63
C ARG A 192 -6.09 -27.25 -6.52
N THR A 193 -4.89 -26.73 -6.74
CA THR A 193 -3.64 -27.47 -6.54
C THR A 193 -3.18 -27.45 -5.09
N MET A 194 -2.58 -28.57 -4.68
CA MET A 194 -1.83 -28.74 -3.45
C MET A 194 -0.50 -27.96 -3.54
N PRO A 195 0.05 -27.52 -2.40
CA PRO A 195 1.34 -26.82 -2.30
C PRO A 195 2.54 -27.74 -2.50
N VAL A 196 2.59 -28.42 -3.63
CA VAL A 196 3.67 -29.34 -4.00
C VAL A 196 4.01 -29.17 -5.48
N ASP A 197 5.28 -29.31 -5.81
CA ASP A 197 5.78 -29.45 -7.17
C ASP A 197 6.68 -30.68 -7.22
N LEU A 198 6.20 -31.73 -7.90
CA LEU A 198 6.89 -33.01 -7.99
C LEU A 198 8.21 -32.95 -8.79
N LEU A 199 8.45 -31.86 -9.53
CA LEU A 199 9.75 -31.60 -10.19
C LEU A 199 10.71 -30.81 -9.30
N SER A 200 10.18 -29.93 -8.44
CA SER A 200 10.99 -29.18 -7.49
C SER A 200 11.56 -30.13 -6.45
N SER A 201 12.80 -29.88 -6.04
CA SER A 201 13.53 -30.77 -5.15
C SER A 201 13.07 -30.70 -3.68
N GLY A 202 11.85 -30.23 -3.40
CA GLY A 202 11.30 -30.05 -2.06
C GLY A 202 11.81 -28.81 -1.33
N HIS A 203 12.20 -27.76 -2.07
CA HIS A 203 12.52 -26.45 -1.48
C HIS A 203 11.27 -25.57 -1.51
N HIS A 204 10.31 -25.87 -0.65
CA HIS A 204 9.27 -24.88 -0.34
C HIS A 204 9.70 -24.14 0.90
N ALA A 205 9.85 -22.82 0.79
CA ALA A 205 10.02 -21.98 1.96
C ALA A 205 8.77 -22.19 2.82
N LEU A 206 8.97 -22.59 4.08
CA LEU A 206 7.89 -22.62 5.07
C LEU A 206 7.02 -21.36 4.92
N PRO A 207 5.68 -21.45 5.06
CA PRO A 207 4.88 -20.27 5.34
C PRO A 207 5.60 -19.46 6.41
N ALA A 208 5.96 -18.21 6.12
CA ALA A 208 6.74 -17.37 7.04
C ALA A 208 6.10 -17.34 8.45
N LEU A 209 4.78 -17.55 8.51
CA LEU A 209 3.95 -17.82 9.68
C LEU A 209 4.53 -18.83 10.68
N LEU A 210 5.15 -19.93 10.22
CA LEU A 210 5.72 -20.97 11.09
C LEU A 210 7.06 -20.56 11.72
N ARG A 211 7.83 -19.66 11.08
CA ARG A 211 8.99 -19.03 11.74
C ARG A 211 8.62 -17.78 12.53
N SER A 212 7.38 -17.29 12.42
CA SER A 212 7.04 -15.93 12.84
C SER A 212 6.38 -15.80 14.21
N ALA A 213 6.01 -16.84 14.95
CA ALA A 213 5.43 -16.60 16.28
C ALA A 213 6.44 -15.87 17.21
N GLY A 214 7.69 -16.34 17.24
CA GLY A 214 8.77 -15.65 17.97
C GLY A 214 9.20 -14.34 17.30
N ASN A 215 9.24 -14.30 15.97
CA ASN A 215 9.68 -13.11 15.23
C ASN A 215 8.65 -11.96 15.28
N LEU A 216 7.35 -12.26 15.38
CA LEU A 216 6.28 -11.27 15.43
C LEU A 216 6.23 -10.61 16.80
N VAL A 217 6.49 -11.35 17.89
CA VAL A 217 6.69 -10.77 19.22
C VAL A 217 7.93 -9.86 19.21
N LEU A 218 9.03 -10.27 18.58
CA LEU A 218 10.24 -9.46 18.47
C LEU A 218 10.01 -8.19 17.63
N VAL A 219 9.31 -8.30 16.50
CA VAL A 219 8.95 -7.16 15.63
C VAL A 219 7.99 -6.22 16.36
N ALA A 220 6.99 -6.74 17.07
CA ALA A 220 6.07 -5.94 17.86
C ALA A 220 6.80 -5.22 19.01
N ALA A 221 7.68 -5.91 19.74
CA ALA A 221 8.48 -5.32 20.81
C ALA A 221 9.45 -4.26 20.27
N THR A 222 10.08 -4.51 19.12
CA THR A 222 10.97 -3.55 18.46
C THR A 222 10.19 -2.33 17.98
N GLY A 223 9.02 -2.53 17.38
CA GLY A 223 8.11 -1.45 16.98
C GLY A 223 7.65 -0.61 18.17
N LEU A 224 7.28 -1.25 19.28
CA LEU A 224 6.90 -0.55 20.51
C LEU A 224 8.07 0.25 21.10
N CYS A 225 9.29 -0.30 21.09
CA CYS A 225 10.49 0.42 21.51
C CYS A 225 10.78 1.61 20.61
N LEU A 226 10.65 1.48 19.28
CA LEU A 226 10.86 2.58 18.34
C LEU A 226 9.81 3.68 18.52
N ILE A 227 8.54 3.33 18.73
CA ILE A 227 7.48 4.28 19.03
C ILE A 227 7.76 4.99 20.36
N GLY A 228 8.16 4.26 21.39
CA GLY A 228 8.54 4.82 22.69
C GLY A 228 9.72 5.79 22.58
N ALA A 229 10.77 5.41 21.86
CA ALA A 229 11.93 6.26 21.60
C ALA A 229 11.57 7.52 20.81
N PHE A 230 10.71 7.40 19.79
CA PHE A 230 10.22 8.53 19.01
C PHE A 230 9.41 9.51 19.86
N LEU A 231 8.48 9.01 20.69
CA LEU A 231 7.69 9.85 21.60
C LEU A 231 8.58 10.52 22.65
N GLY A 232 9.56 9.81 23.21
CA GLY A 232 10.52 10.37 24.15
C GLY A 232 11.36 11.49 23.52
N LEU A 233 11.84 11.31 22.29
CA LEU A 233 12.57 12.33 21.56
C LEU A 233 11.70 13.57 21.29
N ARG A 234 10.44 13.39 20.92
CA ARG A 234 9.47 14.48 20.71
C ARG A 234 9.23 15.27 21.99
N GLN A 235 9.08 14.59 23.13
CA GLN A 235 8.94 15.25 24.43
C GLN A 235 10.21 16.02 24.82
N HIS A 236 11.39 15.45 24.57
CA HIS A 236 12.65 16.12 24.85
C HIS A 236 12.83 17.38 23.99
N GLN A 237 12.48 17.32 22.71
CA GLN A 237 12.47 18.48 21.82
C GLN A 237 11.52 19.58 22.32
N ALA A 238 10.31 19.22 22.75
CA ALA A 238 9.35 20.18 23.29
C ALA A 238 9.86 20.83 24.60
N ALA A 239 10.44 20.04 25.51
CA ALA A 239 11.02 20.55 26.74
C ALA A 239 12.22 21.48 26.50
N THR A 240 13.02 21.19 25.47
CA THR A 240 14.17 22.04 25.11
C THR A 240 13.69 23.38 24.55
N LEU A 241 12.63 23.40 23.72
CA LEU A 241 12.04 24.62 23.21
C LEU A 241 11.44 25.49 24.33
N SER A 242 10.68 24.89 25.26
CA SER A 242 10.13 25.65 26.40
C SER A 242 11.23 26.23 27.29
N ALA A 243 12.31 25.49 27.52
CA ALA A 243 13.44 25.98 28.30
C ALA A 243 14.16 27.16 27.63
N LEU A 244 14.25 27.16 26.29
CA LEU A 244 14.79 28.30 25.54
C LEU A 244 13.87 29.51 25.61
N ASP A 245 12.55 29.34 25.51
CA ASP A 245 11.59 30.43 25.65
C ASP A 245 11.66 31.07 27.05
N ASP A 246 11.79 30.26 28.10
CA ASP A 246 11.98 30.73 29.47
C ASP A 246 13.32 31.47 29.64
N ALA A 247 14.39 30.97 29.01
CA ALA A 247 15.69 31.63 28.98
C ALA A 247 15.63 32.99 28.25
N PHE A 248 14.89 33.09 27.14
CA PHE A 248 14.67 34.37 26.46
C PHE A 248 13.84 35.33 27.30
N ALA A 249 12.78 34.85 27.96
CA ALA A 249 11.93 35.68 28.82
C ALA A 249 12.70 36.22 30.03
N THR A 250 13.56 35.40 30.65
CA THR A 250 14.44 35.81 31.75
C THR A 250 15.49 36.81 31.29
N ALA A 251 16.17 36.55 30.17
CA ALA A 251 17.15 37.48 29.59
C ALA A 251 16.52 38.85 29.24
N ARG A 252 15.31 38.85 28.68
CA ARG A 252 14.57 40.09 28.37
C ARG A 252 14.21 40.89 29.63
N ARG A 253 13.80 40.21 30.70
CA ARG A 253 13.52 40.84 32.00
C ARG A 253 14.79 41.42 32.63
N ALA A 254 15.90 40.69 32.58
CA ALA A 254 17.19 41.16 33.07
C ALA A 254 17.69 42.39 32.30
N ALA A 255 17.59 42.36 30.96
CA ALA A 255 17.92 43.50 30.11
C ALA A 255 17.03 44.72 30.41
N ALA A 256 15.72 44.53 30.60
CA ALA A 256 14.81 45.61 30.97
C ALA A 256 15.15 46.23 32.33
N SER A 257 15.53 45.41 33.32
CA SER A 257 15.89 45.88 34.67
C SER A 257 17.20 46.69 34.75
N GLY A 258 18.05 46.60 33.71
CA GLY A 258 19.31 47.36 33.63
C GLY A 258 19.18 48.77 33.04
N LEU A 259 18.01 49.16 32.52
CA LEU A 259 17.81 50.49 31.93
C LEU A 259 17.33 51.51 32.98
N PRO A 260 17.90 52.73 33.02
CA PRO A 260 17.41 53.81 33.88
C PRO A 260 15.93 54.13 33.60
N PRO A 261 15.12 54.47 34.63
CA PRO A 261 13.67 54.70 34.48
C PRO A 261 13.34 55.82 33.48
N ALA A 262 14.23 56.79 33.30
CA ALA A 262 14.10 57.84 32.28
C ALA A 262 14.19 57.30 30.83
N VAL A 263 15.03 56.29 30.59
CA VAL A 263 15.18 55.66 29.26
C VAL A 263 14.01 54.73 28.98
N GLN A 264 13.46 54.05 30.00
CA GLN A 264 12.25 53.24 29.87
C GLN A 264 11.02 54.10 29.56
N ALA A 265 10.86 55.22 30.25
CA ALA A 265 9.80 56.19 29.98
C ALA A 265 9.96 56.82 28.59
N GLY A 266 11.19 57.14 28.17
CA GLY A 266 11.49 57.62 26.82
C GLY A 266 11.22 56.59 25.73
N ALA A 267 11.58 55.32 25.93
CA ALA A 267 11.30 54.24 24.98
C ALA A 267 9.80 53.94 24.88
N ALA A 268 9.09 53.93 26.01
CA ALA A 268 7.63 53.78 26.04
C ALA A 268 6.92 54.99 25.39
N ALA A 269 7.43 56.21 25.58
CA ALA A 269 6.93 57.41 24.93
C ALA A 269 7.20 57.41 23.41
N ILE A 270 8.36 56.95 22.95
CA ILE A 270 8.68 56.80 21.52
C ILE A 270 7.81 55.72 20.86
N VAL A 271 7.49 54.64 21.58
CA VAL A 271 6.54 53.61 21.12
C VAL A 271 5.10 54.15 21.11
N ALA A 272 4.74 55.03 22.04
CA ALA A 272 3.43 55.69 22.07
C ALA A 272 3.29 56.81 21.02
N GLU A 273 4.38 57.54 20.69
CA GLU A 273 4.44 58.57 19.64
C GLU A 273 4.51 57.97 18.24
N ARG A 274 5.04 56.75 18.08
CA ARG A 274 4.87 55.95 16.86
C ARG A 274 3.45 55.39 16.83
N GLY A 275 2.51 56.29 16.50
CA GLY A 275 1.06 56.07 16.59
C GLY A 275 0.54 54.79 15.94
N ILE A 276 -0.69 54.43 16.33
CA ILE A 276 -1.51 53.24 15.96
C ILE A 276 -0.71 52.12 15.26
N PRO A 277 -0.46 50.97 15.91
CA PRO A 277 0.36 49.89 15.34
C PRO A 277 -0.12 49.55 13.93
N LEU A 278 0.80 49.53 12.97
CA LEU A 278 0.53 49.34 11.54
C LEU A 278 -0.42 48.15 11.31
N ALA A 279 -0.24 47.05 12.06
CA ALA A 279 -1.11 45.88 12.03
C ALA A 279 -2.58 46.19 12.32
N ARG A 280 -2.88 47.06 13.30
CA ARG A 280 -4.25 47.47 13.63
C ARG A 280 -4.85 48.39 12.56
N VAL A 281 -4.03 49.19 11.88
CA VAL A 281 -4.47 49.99 10.73
C VAL A 281 -4.81 49.05 9.56
N TRP A 282 -3.98 48.05 9.29
CA TRP A 282 -4.26 47.02 8.28
C TRP A 282 -5.56 46.27 8.56
N ASP A 283 -5.77 45.81 9.80
CA ASP A 283 -7.00 45.13 10.20
C ASP A 283 -8.22 46.03 10.05
N SER A 284 -8.12 47.32 10.42
CA SER A 284 -9.24 48.26 10.27
C SER A 284 -9.58 48.55 8.82
N VAL A 285 -8.58 48.64 7.93
CA VAL A 285 -8.79 48.87 6.50
C VAL A 285 -9.38 47.62 5.85
N ALA A 286 -8.88 46.43 6.20
CA ALA A 286 -9.41 45.15 5.72
C ALA A 286 -10.85 44.93 6.17
N ALA A 287 -11.21 45.30 7.41
CA ALA A 287 -12.57 45.17 7.92
C ALA A 287 -13.58 46.16 7.30
N ALA A 288 -13.11 47.34 6.89
CA ALA A 288 -13.96 48.38 6.29
C ALA A 288 -14.19 48.19 4.79
N LEU A 289 -13.30 47.47 4.08
CA LEU A 289 -13.41 47.26 2.64
C LEU A 289 -14.43 46.14 2.32
N PRO A 290 -15.34 46.34 1.35
CA PRO A 290 -16.22 45.28 0.87
C PRO A 290 -15.41 44.13 0.25
N GLY A 291 -15.85 42.88 0.43
CA GLY A 291 -15.15 41.69 -0.08
C GLY A 291 -15.01 41.58 -1.61
N THR A 292 -15.55 42.55 -2.36
CA THR A 292 -15.46 42.67 -3.82
C THR A 292 -14.39 43.67 -4.28
N VAL A 293 -13.59 44.22 -3.34
CA VAL A 293 -12.57 45.25 -3.60
C VAL A 293 -11.19 44.73 -3.22
N SER A 294 -10.23 44.83 -4.14
CA SER A 294 -8.84 44.42 -3.89
C SER A 294 -7.96 45.64 -3.66
N ALA A 295 -7.16 45.61 -2.59
CA ALA A 295 -6.17 46.64 -2.32
C ALA A 295 -4.80 46.23 -2.89
N GLU A 296 -4.28 47.02 -3.83
CA GLU A 296 -2.99 46.73 -4.47
C GLU A 296 -1.82 47.37 -3.73
N MET A 297 -2.02 48.59 -3.22
CA MET A 297 -0.95 49.32 -2.56
C MET A 297 -1.51 50.20 -1.45
N LEU A 298 -0.93 50.07 -0.26
CA LEU A 298 -1.23 50.89 0.90
C LEU A 298 0.06 51.58 1.34
N ARG A 299 0.08 52.91 1.27
CA ARG A 299 1.20 53.74 1.70
C ARG A 299 0.78 54.64 2.85
N LEU A 300 1.41 54.44 4.00
CA LEU A 300 1.23 55.30 5.17
C LEU A 300 2.31 56.38 5.16
N THR A 301 1.90 57.64 4.99
CA THR A 301 2.79 58.79 5.01
C THR A 301 2.50 59.66 6.24
N ALA A 302 3.38 60.63 6.53
CA ALA A 302 3.18 61.56 7.64
C ALA A 302 1.90 62.42 7.47
N ALA A 303 1.43 62.62 6.23
CA ALA A 303 0.25 63.41 5.90
C ALA A 303 -1.06 62.61 5.91
N GLY A 304 -1.01 61.29 5.75
CA GLY A 304 -2.21 60.48 5.55
C GLY A 304 -1.95 59.05 5.10
N LEU A 305 -3.03 58.34 4.84
CA LEU A 305 -3.04 57.01 4.22
C LEU A 305 -3.38 57.16 2.73
N GLU A 306 -2.50 56.70 1.86
CA GLU A 306 -2.76 56.57 0.42
C GLU A 306 -3.08 55.11 0.09
N LEU A 307 -4.25 54.89 -0.49
CA LEU A 307 -4.74 53.57 -0.89
C LEU A 307 -4.92 53.54 -2.41
N THR A 308 -4.34 52.53 -3.04
CA THR A 308 -4.64 52.17 -4.43
C THR A 308 -5.49 50.91 -4.42
N LEU A 309 -6.73 51.06 -4.86
CA LEU A 309 -7.76 50.02 -4.80
C LEU A 309 -8.27 49.74 -6.21
N VAL A 310 -8.64 48.48 -6.48
CA VAL A 310 -9.40 48.10 -7.67
C VAL A 310 -10.80 47.74 -7.21
N ALA A 311 -11.78 48.51 -7.66
CA ALA A 311 -13.17 48.35 -7.25
C ALA A 311 -14.12 48.47 -8.46
N PRO A 312 -15.22 47.70 -8.48
CA PRO A 312 -16.24 47.85 -9.51
C PRO A 312 -17.04 49.16 -9.37
N ASP A 313 -17.27 49.64 -8.14
CA ASP A 313 -18.04 50.86 -7.85
C ASP A 313 -17.28 51.83 -6.94
N GLY A 314 -16.74 52.91 -7.50
CA GLY A 314 -15.99 53.94 -6.78
C GLY A 314 -16.70 54.66 -5.61
N PRO A 315 -17.97 55.07 -5.71
CA PRO A 315 -18.61 55.84 -4.64
C PRO A 315 -18.91 55.01 -3.38
N VAL A 316 -19.13 53.70 -3.53
CA VAL A 316 -19.37 52.77 -2.40
C VAL A 316 -18.10 52.61 -1.56
N VAL A 317 -16.93 52.56 -2.20
CA VAL A 317 -15.63 52.46 -1.53
C VAL A 317 -15.30 53.74 -0.76
N LEU A 318 -15.58 54.91 -1.33
CA LEU A 318 -15.37 56.18 -0.64
C LEU A 318 -16.29 56.31 0.59
N ALA A 319 -17.54 55.86 0.51
CA ALA A 319 -18.45 55.86 1.66
C ALA A 319 -17.99 54.92 2.78
N ALA A 320 -17.45 53.75 2.43
CA ALA A 320 -16.92 52.79 3.40
C ALA A 320 -15.64 53.31 4.08
N LEU A 321 -14.72 53.90 3.31
CA LEU A 321 -13.49 54.48 3.84
C LEU A 321 -13.73 55.74 4.68
N ALA A 322 -14.83 56.46 4.46
CA ALA A 322 -15.20 57.62 5.28
C ALA A 322 -15.59 57.26 6.73
N GLN A 323 -15.90 56.00 7.01
CA GLN A 323 -16.23 55.50 8.34
C GLN A 323 -15.01 55.07 9.16
N LEU A 324 -13.79 55.15 8.59
CA LEU A 324 -12.57 54.72 9.27
C LEU A 324 -12.21 55.66 10.45
N PRO A 325 -12.10 55.14 11.68
CA PRO A 325 -11.74 55.94 12.84
C PRO A 325 -10.28 56.40 12.77
N GLY A 326 -10.04 57.70 12.98
CA GLY A 326 -8.70 58.31 12.99
C GLY A 326 -8.26 58.96 11.66
N PHE A 327 -9.04 58.79 10.59
CA PHE A 327 -8.80 59.43 9.30
C PHE A 327 -9.92 60.42 8.94
N GLY A 328 -9.60 61.40 8.10
CA GLY A 328 -10.51 62.42 7.57
C GLY A 328 -11.28 61.93 6.35
N THR A 329 -12.03 62.84 5.73
CA THR A 329 -12.85 62.54 4.56
C THR A 329 -11.98 62.02 3.40
N PRO A 330 -12.31 60.86 2.78
CA PRO A 330 -11.51 60.30 1.70
C PRO A 330 -11.64 61.17 0.44
N GLU A 331 -10.51 61.55 -0.14
CA GLU A 331 -10.43 62.29 -1.39
C GLU A 331 -10.04 61.36 -2.55
N LEU A 332 -10.87 61.35 -3.60
CA LEU A 332 -10.57 60.66 -4.84
C LEU A 332 -9.54 61.48 -5.63
N ARG A 333 -8.30 60.99 -5.74
CA ARG A 333 -7.26 61.70 -6.50
C ARG A 333 -7.25 61.33 -7.98
N GLN A 334 -7.41 60.04 -8.27
CA GLN A 334 -7.42 59.52 -9.64
C GLN A 334 -8.33 58.30 -9.75
N ALA A 335 -9.05 58.18 -10.86
CA ALA A 335 -9.82 57.00 -11.25
C ALA A 335 -9.46 56.65 -12.69
N VAL A 336 -8.91 55.45 -12.89
CA VAL A 336 -8.51 54.94 -14.22
C VAL A 336 -9.26 53.62 -14.46
N PRO A 337 -9.94 53.44 -15.60
CA PRO A 337 -10.59 52.18 -15.93
C PRO A 337 -9.53 51.09 -16.21
N VAL A 338 -9.70 49.91 -15.63
CA VAL A 338 -8.81 48.74 -15.79
C VAL A 338 -9.68 47.50 -16.02
N GLU A 339 -9.17 46.46 -16.68
CA GLU A 339 -9.92 45.20 -16.83
C GLU A 339 -10.39 44.66 -15.47
N GLY A 340 -11.71 44.56 -15.29
CA GLY A 340 -12.33 44.11 -14.04
C GLY A 340 -12.82 45.20 -13.09
N GLY A 341 -12.72 46.49 -13.44
CA GLY A 341 -13.32 47.59 -12.66
C GLY A 341 -12.69 48.96 -12.91
N GLN A 342 -12.62 49.77 -11.85
CA GLN A 342 -11.87 51.04 -11.86
C GLN A 342 -10.77 50.98 -10.80
N ARG A 343 -9.54 51.31 -11.21
CA ARG A 343 -8.43 51.54 -10.29
C ARG A 343 -8.54 52.94 -9.75
N ILE A 344 -8.69 53.03 -8.44
CA ILE A 344 -8.97 54.25 -7.73
C ILE A 344 -7.85 54.52 -6.73
N VAL A 345 -7.28 55.72 -6.78
CA VAL A 345 -6.31 56.22 -5.79
C VAL A 345 -7.05 57.14 -4.82
N VAL A 346 -7.18 56.69 -3.58
CA VAL A 346 -7.82 57.44 -2.49
C VAL A 346 -6.77 57.94 -1.52
N ALA A 347 -6.81 59.24 -1.22
CA ALA A 347 -6.03 59.83 -0.15
C ALA A 347 -6.95 60.05 1.06
N LEU A 348 -6.57 59.49 2.20
CA LEU A 348 -7.22 59.68 3.50
C LEU A 348 -6.30 60.53 4.37
N PRO A 349 -6.53 61.85 4.47
CA PRO A 349 -5.73 62.69 5.37
C PRO A 349 -5.94 62.24 6.81
N ARG A 350 -4.91 62.27 7.65
CA ARG A 350 -5.11 62.01 9.08
C ARG A 350 -5.94 63.13 9.68
N ARG A 351 -6.97 62.80 10.47
CA ARG A 351 -7.64 63.83 11.29
C ARG A 351 -6.61 64.32 12.30
N MET A 352 -6.11 65.54 12.11
CA MET A 352 -5.34 66.21 13.14
C MET A 352 -6.30 66.46 14.30
N THR A 353 -6.25 65.61 15.32
CA THR A 353 -6.86 65.92 16.61
C THR A 353 -6.17 67.20 17.08
N GLY A 354 -6.95 68.28 17.11
CA GLY A 354 -6.47 69.63 17.37
C GLY A 354 -5.65 69.74 18.64
N ALA A 355 -4.69 70.67 18.57
CA ALA A 355 -3.74 70.99 19.61
C ALA A 355 -4.38 71.58 20.88
N ARG A 356 -3.75 71.21 22.01
CA ARG A 356 -3.42 72.03 23.19
C ARG A 356 -4.53 72.35 24.21
N PRO A 357 -4.19 72.67 25.47
CA PRO A 357 -2.89 73.15 25.99
C PRO A 357 -1.87 72.10 26.41
#